data_AF-A0A1Y5HTW2-F1
#
_entry.id   AF-A0A1Y5HTW2-F1
#
_cell.length_a   1.000
_cell.length_b   1.000
_cell.length_c   1.000
_cell.angle_alpha   90.00
_cell.angle_beta   90.00
_cell.angle_gamma   90.00
#
_symmetry.space_group_name_H-M   'P 1'
#
loop_
_entity.id
_entity.type
_entity.pdbx_description
1 polymer ?
#
loop_
_entity_poly.entity_id
_entity_poly.type
_entity_poly.pdbx_seq_one_letter_code
_entity_poly.pdbx_strand_id
1 'polypeptide(L)'
;SNPPILVVHGTQTDKLTDAYKRYLANTYRRVLSIHGTPIRMNFKSAENPFAEKKEGPSLHQLSMKKMARTQNIRAIKKEKARKQRAKKR
;
A
#
# COMPACT_ATOMS: atom_id res chain seq x y z
N SER A 1 -10.71 25.73 27.69
CA SER A 1 -9.94 24.75 26.90
C SER A 1 -8.69 25.45 26.38
N ASN A 2 -7.62 25.41 27.17
CA ASN A 2 -6.35 26.05 26.85
C ASN A 2 -5.29 24.99 27.15
N PRO A 3 -4.48 24.54 26.18
CA PRO A 3 -4.19 25.14 24.88
C PRO A 3 -5.05 24.67 23.68
N PRO A 4 -5.18 25.49 22.61
CA PRO A 4 -5.88 25.14 21.38
C PRO A 4 -5.13 24.06 20.57
N ILE A 5 -5.90 23.16 19.97
CA ILE A 5 -5.41 22.04 19.15
C ILE A 5 -5.81 22.27 17.70
N LEU A 6 -4.82 22.40 16.81
CA LEU A 6 -5.00 22.45 15.35
C LEU A 6 -4.76 21.06 14.76
N VAL A 7 -5.78 20.47 14.13
CA VAL A 7 -5.66 19.19 13.44
C VAL A 7 -5.54 19.44 11.94
N VAL A 8 -4.42 19.05 11.35
CA VAL A 8 -4.15 19.18 9.92
C VAL A 8 -4.28 17.81 9.27
N HIS A 9 -5.25 17.67 8.37
CA HIS A 9 -5.47 16.47 7.57
C HIS A 9 -4.76 16.62 6.22
N GLY A 10 -4.01 15.60 5.79
CA GLY A 10 -3.33 15.63 4.50
C GLY A 10 -2.71 14.31 4.09
N THR A 11 -1.99 14.32 2.97
CA THR A 11 -1.20 13.19 2.51
C THR A 11 0.24 13.30 3.02
N GLN A 12 0.83 12.17 3.43
CA GLN A 12 2.23 12.07 3.88
C GLN A 12 2.63 13.10 4.96
N THR A 13 1.68 13.46 5.84
CA THR A 13 1.94 14.48 6.86
C THR A 13 2.98 14.05 7.91
N ASP A 14 3.23 12.76 8.01
CA ASP A 14 4.28 12.17 8.85
C ASP A 14 5.70 12.49 8.37
N LYS A 15 5.87 12.78 7.08
CA LYS A 15 7.17 13.13 6.48
C LYS A 15 7.52 14.61 6.63
N LEU A 16 6.65 15.42 7.23
CA LEU A 16 6.91 16.84 7.44
C LEU A 16 8.05 17.03 8.45
N THR A 17 9.03 17.85 8.06
CA THR A 17 10.13 18.23 8.94
C THR A 17 9.64 19.09 10.09
N ASP A 18 10.35 19.05 11.22
CA ASP A 18 10.03 19.87 12.39
C ASP A 18 10.04 21.38 12.05
N ALA A 19 10.98 21.81 11.20
CA ALA A 19 11.06 23.18 10.71
C ALA A 19 9.77 23.63 10.02
N TYR A 20 9.17 22.78 9.19
CA TYR A 20 7.92 23.10 8.50
C TYR A 20 6.72 23.10 9.45
N LYS A 21 6.67 22.17 10.41
CA LYS A 21 5.65 22.17 11.48
C LYS A 21 5.67 23.48 12.28
N ARG A 22 6.87 23.96 12.63
CA ARG A 22 7.06 25.25 13.32
C ARG A 22 6.64 26.44 12.45
N TYR A 23 6.96 26.41 11.16
CA TYR A 23 6.52 27.44 10.21
C TYR A 23 5.00 27.55 10.16
N LEU A 24 4.30 26.41 10.06
CA LEU A 24 2.84 26.38 10.07
C LEU A 24 2.28 26.90 11.40
N ALA A 25 2.79 26.43 12.54
CA ALA A 25 2.34 26.89 13.86
C ALA A 25 2.43 28.42 14.01
N ASN A 26 3.57 29.01 13.62
CA ASN A 26 3.79 30.46 13.66
C ASN A 26 2.89 31.22 12.69
N THR A 27 2.61 30.63 11.52
CA THR A 27 1.72 31.23 10.52
C THR A 27 0.29 31.24 11.01
N TYR A 28 -0.23 30.12 11.51
CA TYR A 28 -1.56 30.05 12.11
C TYR A 28 -1.69 30.95 13.34
N ARG A 29 -0.65 31.05 14.17
CA ARG A 29 -0.63 31.98 15.30
C ARG A 29 -0.88 33.43 14.88
N ARG A 30 -0.22 33.86 13.80
CA ARG A 30 -0.34 35.22 13.25
C ARG A 30 -1.69 35.46 12.59
N VAL A 31 -2.13 34.54 11.74
CA VAL A 31 -3.36 34.71 10.93
C VAL A 31 -4.61 34.62 11.80
N LEU A 32 -4.63 33.73 12.80
CA LEU A 32 -5.76 33.54 13.70
C LEU A 32 -5.68 34.43 14.95
N SER A 33 -4.67 35.31 15.06
CA SER A 33 -4.50 36.23 16.19
C SER A 33 -4.53 35.52 17.55
N ILE A 34 -3.83 34.38 17.65
CA ILE A 34 -3.75 33.59 18.90
C ILE A 34 -2.58 34.12 19.75
N HIS A 35 -2.91 34.64 20.91
CA HIS A 35 -1.97 35.25 21.85
C HIS A 35 -1.99 34.54 23.20
N GLY A 36 -0.86 34.57 23.92
CA GLY A 36 -0.78 34.12 25.32
C GLY A 36 -0.92 32.62 25.57
N THR A 37 -1.06 31.80 24.52
CA THR A 37 -1.21 30.34 24.67
C THR A 37 -0.40 29.59 23.61
N PRO A 38 0.34 28.51 23.97
CA PRO A 38 1.00 27.66 22.99
C PRO A 38 -0.02 26.91 22.12
N ILE A 39 0.30 26.71 20.84
CA ILE A 39 -0.54 25.98 19.89
C ILE A 39 -0.06 24.53 19.81
N ARG A 40 -0.97 23.56 19.95
CA ARG A 40 -0.68 22.14 19.69
C ARG A 40 -1.12 21.78 18.28
N MET A 41 -0.20 21.28 17.45
CA MET A 41 -0.51 20.84 16.10
C MET A 41 -0.48 19.31 16.02
N ASN A 42 -1.57 18.72 15.55
CA ASN A 42 -1.68 17.29 15.26
C ASN A 42 -1.81 17.10 13.75
N PHE A 43 -0.95 16.27 13.18
CA PHE A 43 -0.99 15.92 11.78
C PHE A 43 -1.62 14.54 11.63
N LYS A 44 -2.66 14.44 10.81
CA LYS A 44 -3.34 13.18 10.50
C LYS A 44 -3.17 12.88 9.02
N SER A 45 -2.41 11.82 8.75
CA SER A 45 -2.38 11.22 7.42
C SER A 45 -3.64 10.37 7.24
N ALA A 46 -4.23 10.42 6.04
CA ALA A 46 -5.30 9.48 5.70
C ALA A 46 -4.72 8.06 5.59
N GLU A 47 -5.21 7.14 6.42
CA GLU A 47 -4.92 5.72 6.24
C GLU A 47 -5.68 5.21 5.02
N ASN A 48 -4.95 4.62 4.07
CA ASN A 48 -5.57 4.01 2.91
C ASN A 48 -5.99 2.57 3.28
N PRO A 49 -7.29 2.24 3.31
CA PRO A 49 -7.77 0.90 3.67
C PRO A 49 -7.34 -0.20 2.69
N PHE A 50 -6.74 0.16 1.54
CA PHE A 50 -6.18 -0.76 0.55
C PHE A 50 -4.64 -0.79 0.53
N ALA A 51 -3.97 -0.08 1.45
CA ALA A 51 -2.51 -0.08 1.53
C ALA A 51 -1.96 -1.42 2.05
N GLU A 52 -2.75 -2.14 2.85
CA GLU A 52 -2.41 -3.49 3.26
C GLU A 52 -2.44 -4.41 2.03
N LYS A 53 -1.25 -4.88 1.63
CA LYS A 53 -1.12 -5.93 0.63
C LYS A 53 -1.79 -7.18 1.20
N LYS A 54 -2.86 -7.65 0.55
CA LYS A 54 -3.36 -9.00 0.78
C LYS A 54 -2.18 -9.97 0.61
N GLU A 55 -1.81 -10.66 1.68
CA GLU A 55 -0.80 -11.71 1.60
C GLU A 55 -1.35 -12.84 0.72
N GLY A 56 -0.99 -12.80 -0.55
CA GLY A 56 -1.48 -13.72 -1.56
C GLY A 56 -0.63 -13.63 -2.81
N PRO A 57 -0.50 -14.73 -3.56
CA PRO A 57 0.20 -14.71 -4.83
C PRO A 57 -0.49 -13.71 -5.76
N SER A 58 0.31 -12.85 -6.40
CA SER A 58 -0.17 -11.92 -7.42
C SER A 58 -1.01 -12.67 -8.47
N LEU A 59 -2.02 -12.01 -9.04
CA LEU A 59 -2.80 -12.55 -10.17
C LEU A 59 -1.89 -13.09 -11.28
N HIS A 60 -0.76 -12.42 -11.53
CA HIS A 60 0.25 -12.85 -12.48
C HIS A 60 0.87 -14.21 -12.09
N GLN A 61 1.21 -14.37 -10.82
CA GLN A 61 1.83 -15.58 -10.28
C GLN A 61 0.87 -16.77 -10.30
N LEU A 62 -0.42 -16.54 -10.02
CA LEU A 62 -1.49 -17.54 -10.14
C LEU A 62 -1.69 -17.99 -11.60
N SER A 63 -1.67 -17.04 -12.54
CA SER A 63 -1.80 -17.31 -13.97
C SER A 63 -0.64 -18.19 -14.49
N MET A 64 0.59 -17.81 -14.17
CA MET A 64 1.80 -18.57 -14.53
C MET A 64 1.76 -20.01 -13.99
N LYS A 65 1.33 -20.20 -12.74
CA LYS A 65 1.23 -21.53 -12.12
C LYS A 65 0.18 -22.42 -12.80
N LYS A 66 -0.95 -21.85 -13.22
CA LYS A 66 -2.00 -22.56 -14.00
C LYS A 66 -1.50 -22.96 -15.38
N MET A 67 -0.77 -22.08 -16.07
CA MET A 67 -0.19 -22.38 -17.39
C MET A 67 0.85 -23.50 -17.30
N ALA A 68 1.77 -23.44 -16.34
CA ALA A 68 2.77 -24.50 -16.13
C ALA A 68 2.10 -25.86 -15.88
N ARG A 69 1.03 -25.90 -15.07
CA ARG A 69 0.28 -27.13 -14.80
C ARG A 69 -0.34 -27.71 -16.08
N THR A 70 -0.96 -26.89 -16.92
CA THR A 70 -1.59 -27.36 -18.17
C THR A 70 -0.56 -27.86 -19.18
N GLN A 71 0.59 -27.18 -19.29
CA GLN A 71 1.69 -27.62 -20.15
C GLN A 71 2.27 -28.98 -19.71
N ASN A 72 2.48 -29.17 -18.41
CA ASN A 72 2.97 -30.44 -17.86
C ASN A 72 2.00 -31.60 -18.14
N ILE A 73 0.69 -31.39 -17.93
CA ILE A 73 -0.33 -32.42 -18.21
C ILE A 73 -0.36 -32.77 -19.70
N ARG A 74 -0.26 -31.76 -20.58
CA ARG A 74 -0.21 -31.96 -22.05
C ARG A 74 1.02 -32.76 -22.45
N ALA A 75 2.19 -32.45 -21.90
CA ALA A 75 3.43 -33.18 -22.16
C ALA A 75 3.33 -34.65 -21.72
N ILE A 76 2.82 -34.91 -20.51
CA ILE A 76 2.61 -36.27 -19.99
C ILE A 76 1.64 -37.07 -20.87
N LYS A 77 0.52 -36.46 -21.30
CA LYS A 77 -0.44 -37.13 -22.20
C LYS A 77 0.18 -37.45 -23.56
N LYS A 78 1.00 -36.55 -24.11
CA LYS A 78 1.70 -36.76 -25.39
C LYS A 78 2.70 -37.91 -25.30
N GLU A 79 3.49 -37.96 -24.23
CA GLU A 79 4.41 -39.06 -23.92
C GLU A 79 3.68 -40.41 -23.81
N LYS A 80 2.58 -40.46 -23.05
CA LYS A 80 1.75 -41.67 -22.92
C LYS A 80 1.18 -42.15 -24.26
N ALA A 81 0.66 -41.23 -25.08
CA ALA A 81 0.13 -41.56 -26.40
C ALA A 81 1.23 -42.09 -27.34
N ARG A 82 2.44 -41.53 -27.28
CA ARG A 82 3.60 -42.00 -28.04
C ARG A 82 3.98 -43.43 -27.63
N LYS A 83 4.06 -43.72 -26.34
CA LYS A 83 4.38 -45.06 -25.80
C LYS A 83 3.32 -46.09 -26.15
N GLN A 84 2.02 -45.75 -26.08
CA GLN A 84 0.94 -46.64 -26.50
C GLN A 84 1.00 -46.99 -27.99
N ARG A 85 1.31 -46.01 -28.86
CA ARG A 85 1.48 -46.26 -30.31
C ARG A 85 2.68 -47.15 -30.61
N ALA A 86 3.79 -46.99 -29.88
CA ALA A 86 4.98 -47.83 -30.04
C ALA A 86 4.76 -49.29 -29.60
N LYS A 87 3.90 -49.53 -28.60
CA LYS A 87 3.58 -50.87 -28.09
C LYS A 87 2.54 -51.63 -28.92
N LYS A 88 1.87 -50.94 -29.86
CA LYS A 88 0.87 -51.50 -30.79
C LYS A 88 1.45 -51.87 -32.17
N ARG A 89 2.73 -51.59 -32.40
CA ARG A 89 3.51 -52.05 -33.55
C ARG A 89 4.34 -53.24 -33.11
#